data_AF-A0A7K5FTU0-F1
#
_entry.id   AF-A0A7K5FTU0-F1
#
_cell.length_a   1.000
_cell.length_b   1.000
_cell.length_c   1.000
_cell.angle_alpha   90.00
_cell.angle_beta   90.00
_cell.angle_gamma   90.00
#
_symmetry.space_group_name_H-M   'P 1'
#
loop_
_entity.id
_entity.type
_entity.pdbx_description
1 polymer ?
#
loop_
_entity_poly.entity_id
_entity_poly.type
_entity_poly.pdbx_seq_one_letter_code
_entity_poly.pdbx_strand_id
1 'polypeptide(L)'
;EVLAQIQQLLGRSETLRDFLQQELDAWRDRQQRACMGAPEDTRLRPLETWFTELGQGLFQLLRLLRALGELRLKVTYERDPLKAETPLLEQRLKELLSYLLQRAFVVEQQPTMPNAFKRPLVLRTATKFSARARLLLRLHDRNHDMEATIHIDRDPPKIKGFRRFNILTSSSKTLLAGDSPQEGLVCDFQYLTLKEQKESRSGKGSKGAGEGPLVVTEELHLITFTLAYAYCGLELELETSTLPFIIISNNSQLSTAWASVLWFNMLSPNLKEHQFFSAPPPAPWPLLAQVLSWQFQSVAERGLSREHLLMLAEKLFG
;
A
#
# COMPACT_ATOMS: atom_id res chain seq x y z
N GLU A 1 -33.67 23.82 6.21
CA GLU A 1 -32.49 24.19 7.02
C GLU A 1 -31.54 23.01 7.24
N VAL A 2 -31.97 21.91 7.89
CA VAL A 2 -31.14 20.73 8.14
C VAL A 2 -30.43 20.19 6.88
N LEU A 3 -31.15 20.02 5.77
CA LEU A 3 -30.57 19.55 4.50
C LEU A 3 -29.47 20.47 3.96
N ALA A 4 -29.65 21.79 4.08
CA ALA A 4 -28.65 22.78 3.65
C ALA A 4 -27.39 22.72 4.52
N GLN A 5 -27.55 22.50 5.84
CA GLN A 5 -26.41 22.28 6.75
C GLN A 5 -25.66 20.99 6.41
N ILE A 6 -26.38 19.90 6.08
CA ILE A 6 -25.76 18.63 5.64
C ILE A 6 -24.97 18.85 4.35
N GLN A 7 -25.53 19.57 3.37
CA GLN A 7 -24.83 19.91 2.12
C GLN A 7 -23.56 20.72 2.37
N GLN A 8 -23.63 21.71 3.28
CA GLN A 8 -22.46 22.51 3.63
C GLN A 8 -21.39 21.68 4.34
N LEU A 9 -21.78 20.80 5.26
CA LEU A 9 -20.85 19.90 5.94
C LEU A 9 -20.18 18.94 4.95
N LEU A 10 -20.94 18.35 4.02
CA LEU A 10 -20.39 17.51 2.95
C LEU A 10 -19.35 18.25 2.12
N GLY A 11 -19.62 19.49 1.71
CA GLY A 11 -18.64 20.29 0.95
C GLY A 11 -17.36 20.57 1.74
N ARG A 12 -17.46 20.83 3.06
CA ARG A 12 -16.29 20.98 3.93
C ARG A 12 -15.52 19.66 4.09
N SER A 13 -16.23 18.54 4.22
CA SER A 13 -15.62 17.21 4.31
C SER A 13 -14.88 16.81 3.04
N GLU A 14 -15.36 17.21 1.86
CA GLU A 14 -14.65 17.01 0.59
C GLU A 14 -13.34 17.81 0.54
N THR A 15 -13.35 19.05 1.04
CA THR A 15 -12.13 19.86 1.15
C THR A 15 -11.12 19.23 2.10
N LEU A 16 -11.58 18.72 3.25
CA LEU A 16 -10.73 18.00 4.21
C LEU A 16 -10.20 16.69 3.63
N ARG A 17 -11.00 15.94 2.86
CA ARG A 17 -10.56 14.76 2.14
C ARG A 17 -9.38 15.09 1.22
N ASP A 18 -9.45 16.19 0.46
CA ASP A 18 -8.38 16.57 -0.46
C ASP A 18 -7.07 16.90 0.27
N PHE A 19 -7.16 17.57 1.43
CA PHE A 19 -6.02 17.78 2.31
C PHE A 19 -5.43 16.46 2.82
N LEU A 20 -6.28 15.54 3.33
CA LEU A 20 -5.83 14.23 3.78
C LEU A 20 -5.18 13.41 2.67
N GLN A 21 -5.65 13.58 1.44
CA GLN A 21 -5.07 12.92 0.29
C GLN A 21 -3.62 13.38 0.05
N GLN A 22 -3.36 14.68 0.10
CA GLN A 22 -2.02 15.24 -0.04
C GLN A 22 -1.07 14.75 1.07
N GLU A 23 -1.53 14.76 2.32
CA GLU A 23 -0.74 14.28 3.46
C GLU A 23 -0.44 12.78 3.37
N LEU A 24 -1.39 11.99 2.86
CA LEU A 24 -1.21 10.56 2.64
C LEU A 24 -0.18 10.28 1.54
N ASP A 25 -0.23 11.02 0.43
CA ASP A 25 0.73 10.85 -0.66
C ASP A 25 2.13 11.29 -0.21
N ALA A 26 2.25 12.38 0.55
CA ALA A 26 3.51 12.79 1.17
C ALA A 26 4.06 11.72 2.14
N TRP A 27 3.20 11.01 2.87
CA TRP A 27 3.63 9.88 3.70
C TRP A 27 4.10 8.68 2.87
N ARG A 28 3.44 8.37 1.75
CA ARG A 28 3.88 7.30 0.83
C ARG A 28 5.27 7.60 0.26
N ASP A 29 5.54 8.84 -0.11
CA ASP A 29 6.85 9.29 -0.58
C ASP A 29 7.92 9.13 0.51
N ARG A 30 7.60 9.52 1.75
CA ARG A 30 8.50 9.31 2.91
C ARG A 30 8.76 7.82 3.15
N GLN A 31 7.73 6.98 3.08
CA GLN A 31 7.88 5.53 3.23
C GLN A 31 8.77 4.93 2.13
N GLN A 32 8.59 5.37 0.89
CA GLN A 32 9.41 4.93 -0.24
C GLN A 32 10.88 5.31 -0.04
N ARG A 33 11.17 6.56 0.38
CA ARG A 33 12.53 7.00 0.71
C ARG A 33 13.11 6.23 1.90
N ALA A 34 12.30 5.98 2.93
CA ALA A 34 12.70 5.15 4.07
C ALA A 34 13.06 3.72 3.65
N CYS A 35 12.35 3.15 2.68
CA CYS A 35 12.68 1.84 2.13
C CYS A 35 14.02 1.81 1.41
N MET A 36 14.51 2.95 0.90
CA MET A 36 15.87 3.09 0.35
C MET A 36 16.93 3.41 1.41
N GLY A 37 16.55 3.54 2.69
CA GLY A 37 17.46 3.84 3.80
C GLY A 37 17.52 5.31 4.22
N ALA A 38 16.64 6.18 3.71
CA ALA A 38 16.54 7.56 4.18
C ALA A 38 16.07 7.59 5.65
N PRO A 39 16.59 8.52 6.48
CA PRO A 39 16.19 8.68 7.88
C PRO A 39 14.85 9.45 8.00
N GLU A 40 13.79 8.90 7.42
CA GLU A 40 12.45 9.50 7.36
C GLU A 40 11.55 8.94 8.48
N ASP A 41 10.65 9.79 9.00
CA ASP A 41 9.61 9.35 9.93
C ASP A 41 8.38 8.82 9.18
N THR A 42 8.09 7.54 9.35
CA THR A 42 6.98 6.84 8.68
C THR A 42 5.82 6.53 9.63
N ARG A 43 5.75 7.16 10.82
CA ARG A 43 4.66 6.94 11.77
C ARG A 43 3.30 7.39 11.20
N LEU A 44 2.31 6.50 11.25
CA LEU A 44 0.96 6.72 10.73
C LEU A 44 -0.02 7.36 11.73
N ARG A 45 0.35 7.51 13.02
CA ARG A 45 -0.58 7.96 14.06
C ARG A 45 -1.34 9.26 13.74
N PRO A 46 -0.69 10.34 13.24
CA PRO A 46 -1.42 11.57 12.92
C PRO A 46 -2.46 11.37 11.81
N LEU A 47 -2.08 10.67 10.73
CA LEU A 47 -2.98 10.34 9.63
C LEU A 47 -4.14 9.47 10.11
N GLU A 48 -3.86 8.43 10.89
CA GLU A 48 -4.89 7.56 11.47
C GLU A 48 -5.91 8.36 12.29
N THR A 49 -5.45 9.31 13.12
CA THR A 49 -6.35 10.20 13.86
C THR A 49 -7.23 11.02 12.92
N TRP A 50 -6.65 11.72 11.95
CA TRP A 50 -7.44 12.59 11.07
C TRP A 50 -8.42 11.83 10.18
N PHE A 51 -8.01 10.69 9.63
CA PHE A 51 -8.88 9.80 8.84
C PHE A 51 -10.01 9.24 9.70
N THR A 52 -9.72 8.86 10.95
CA THR A 52 -10.73 8.35 11.88
C THR A 52 -11.75 9.42 12.26
N GLU A 53 -11.31 10.63 12.63
CA GLU A 53 -12.21 11.74 12.99
C GLU A 53 -13.12 12.15 11.83
N LEU A 54 -12.56 12.30 10.62
CA LEU A 54 -13.36 12.59 9.42
C LEU A 54 -14.35 11.45 9.14
N GLY A 55 -13.88 10.19 9.19
CA GLY A 55 -14.70 9.01 9.01
C GLY A 55 -15.87 8.95 10.00
N GLN A 56 -15.62 9.22 11.28
CA GLN A 56 -16.65 9.25 12.32
C GLN A 56 -17.74 10.29 11.99
N GLY A 57 -17.34 11.51 11.63
CA GLY A 57 -18.28 12.55 11.23
C GLY A 57 -19.12 12.15 10.02
N LEU A 58 -18.51 11.55 9.01
CA LEU A 58 -19.21 11.07 7.80
C LEU A 58 -20.18 9.93 8.10
N PHE A 59 -19.82 8.95 8.92
CA PHE A 59 -20.74 7.88 9.31
C PHE A 59 -21.86 8.37 10.23
N GLN A 60 -21.61 9.38 11.08
CA GLN A 60 -22.67 10.05 11.84
C GLN A 60 -23.66 10.75 10.91
N LEU A 61 -23.17 11.48 9.89
CA LEU A 61 -24.03 12.08 8.85
C LEU A 61 -24.84 11.01 8.10
N LEU A 62 -24.26 9.84 7.83
CA LEU A 62 -24.96 8.74 7.15
C LEU A 62 -26.12 8.21 8.00
N ARG A 63 -25.90 8.05 9.31
CA ARG A 63 -26.95 7.63 10.25
C ARG A 63 -28.05 8.69 10.37
N LEU A 64 -27.69 9.98 10.39
CA LEU A 64 -28.66 11.08 10.41
C LEU A 64 -29.52 11.10 9.14
N LEU A 65 -28.92 10.95 7.96
CA LEU A 65 -29.65 10.90 6.69
C LEU A 65 -30.61 9.71 6.65
N ARG A 66 -30.21 8.53 7.13
CA ARG A 66 -31.10 7.37 7.24
C ARG A 66 -32.26 7.61 8.19
N ALA A 67 -32.01 8.21 9.37
CA ALA A 67 -33.06 8.56 10.32
C ALA A 67 -34.06 9.59 9.73
N LEU A 68 -33.57 10.57 8.96
CA LEU A 68 -34.43 11.48 8.20
C LEU A 68 -35.27 10.74 7.15
N GLY A 69 -34.69 9.73 6.49
CA GLY A 69 -35.41 8.84 5.58
C GLY A 69 -36.53 8.04 6.26
N GLU A 70 -36.30 7.56 7.48
CA GLU A 70 -37.33 6.87 8.28
C GLU A 70 -38.44 7.81 8.75
N LEU A 71 -38.08 9.04 9.16
CA LEU A 71 -39.06 10.08 9.54
C LEU A 71 -39.98 10.43 8.37
N ARG A 72 -39.43 10.49 7.15
CA ARG A 72 -40.21 10.69 5.92
C ARG A 72 -41.29 9.62 5.72
N LEU A 73 -41.03 8.37 6.12
CA LEU A 73 -42.04 7.30 6.02
C LEU A 73 -43.20 7.51 7.00
N LYS A 74 -42.97 8.25 8.10
CA LYS A 74 -43.99 8.54 9.10
C LYS A 74 -44.77 9.82 8.78
N VAL A 75 -44.10 10.85 8.26
CA VAL A 75 -44.69 12.15 7.97
C VAL A 75 -44.11 12.69 6.66
N THR A 76 -44.98 13.00 5.70
CA THR A 76 -44.59 13.62 4.42
C THR A 76 -45.69 14.52 3.86
N TYR A 77 -45.36 15.37 2.89
CA TYR A 77 -46.24 16.34 2.25
C TYR A 77 -45.89 16.50 0.75
N GLU A 78 -46.70 17.27 0.00
CA GLU A 78 -46.59 17.37 -1.47
C GLU A 78 -45.25 17.90 -1.98
N ARG A 79 -44.59 18.79 -1.22
CA ARG A 79 -43.28 19.40 -1.58
C ARG A 79 -42.21 19.12 -0.55
N ASP A 80 -42.21 17.90 -0.02
CA ASP A 80 -41.25 17.46 0.97
C ASP A 80 -39.84 17.35 0.36
N PRO A 81 -38.88 18.22 0.74
CA PRO A 81 -37.52 18.19 0.19
C PRO A 81 -36.79 16.88 0.56
N LEU A 82 -37.21 16.18 1.62
CA LEU A 82 -36.65 14.89 2.01
C LEU A 82 -36.95 13.76 1.00
N LYS A 83 -37.93 13.95 0.11
CA LYS A 83 -38.22 12.99 -0.96
C LYS A 83 -37.12 13.01 -2.03
N ALA A 84 -36.73 14.20 -2.48
CA ALA A 84 -35.80 14.36 -3.58
C ALA A 84 -34.33 14.46 -3.11
N GLU A 85 -34.05 15.17 -2.03
CA GLU A 85 -32.67 15.51 -1.65
C GLU A 85 -31.99 14.42 -0.81
N THR A 86 -32.70 13.77 0.11
CA THR A 86 -32.10 12.76 1.01
C THR A 86 -31.38 11.63 0.26
N PRO A 87 -31.96 11.02 -0.79
CA PRO A 87 -31.25 9.97 -1.55
C PRO A 87 -29.99 10.47 -2.26
N LEU A 88 -30.02 11.70 -2.80
CA LEU A 88 -28.87 12.32 -3.47
C LEU A 88 -27.73 12.59 -2.48
N LEU A 89 -28.07 13.10 -1.29
CA LEU A 89 -27.08 13.34 -0.24
C LEU A 89 -26.50 12.04 0.31
N GLU A 90 -27.33 11.00 0.49
CA GLU A 90 -26.86 9.70 0.92
C GLU A 90 -25.91 9.07 -0.11
N GLN A 91 -26.24 9.16 -1.41
CA GLN A 91 -25.36 8.68 -2.47
C GLN A 91 -24.02 9.42 -2.46
N ARG A 92 -24.03 10.76 -2.47
CA ARG A 92 -22.80 11.57 -2.43
C ARG A 92 -21.95 11.26 -1.21
N LEU A 93 -22.58 11.07 -0.05
CA LEU A 93 -21.89 10.70 1.19
C LEU A 93 -21.27 9.30 1.10
N LYS A 94 -21.98 8.32 0.52
CA LYS A 94 -21.44 6.96 0.30
C LYS A 94 -20.26 6.99 -0.65
N GLU A 95 -20.32 7.76 -1.74
CA GLU A 95 -19.20 7.93 -2.67
C GLU A 95 -17.97 8.53 -1.96
N LEU A 96 -18.18 9.55 -1.14
CA LEU A 96 -17.12 10.16 -0.33
C LEU A 96 -16.50 9.18 0.68
N LEU A 97 -17.34 8.40 1.38
CA LEU A 97 -16.89 7.36 2.31
C LEU A 97 -16.13 6.25 1.59
N SER A 98 -16.64 5.76 0.47
CA SER A 98 -15.98 4.71 -0.33
C SER A 98 -14.61 5.16 -0.81
N TYR A 99 -14.51 6.37 -1.34
CA TYR A 99 -13.22 6.94 -1.74
C TYR A 99 -12.26 7.06 -0.55
N LEU A 100 -12.71 7.61 0.58
CA LEU A 100 -11.89 7.77 1.77
C LEU A 100 -11.37 6.41 2.28
N LEU A 101 -12.24 5.40 2.36
CA LEU A 101 -11.89 4.04 2.82
C LEU A 101 -10.89 3.36 1.88
N GLN A 102 -11.09 3.45 0.56
CA GLN A 102 -10.16 2.89 -0.42
C GLN A 102 -8.77 3.51 -0.31
N ARG A 103 -8.67 4.83 -0.08
CA ARG A 103 -7.38 5.51 0.10
C ARG A 103 -6.76 5.25 1.47
N ALA A 104 -7.59 5.10 2.51
CA ALA A 104 -7.16 4.86 3.88
C ALA A 104 -6.56 3.47 4.13
N PHE A 105 -6.76 2.51 3.22
CA PHE A 105 -6.12 1.20 3.32
C PHE A 105 -4.73 1.26 2.70
N VAL A 106 -3.69 1.11 3.54
CA VAL A 106 -2.29 1.29 3.14
C VAL A 106 -1.40 0.18 3.64
N VAL A 107 -0.29 -0.05 2.96
CA VAL A 107 0.78 -0.95 3.45
C VAL A 107 1.63 -0.19 4.46
N GLU A 108 1.47 -0.46 5.75
CA GLU A 108 2.25 0.16 6.83
C GLU A 108 3.70 -0.37 6.84
N GLN A 109 3.88 -1.68 6.69
CA GLN A 109 5.20 -2.33 6.64
C GLN A 109 5.36 -3.06 5.31
N GLN A 110 6.27 -2.55 4.48
CA GLN A 110 6.65 -3.18 3.23
C GLN A 110 7.29 -4.57 3.48
N PRO A 111 7.21 -5.50 2.52
CA PRO A 111 7.76 -6.85 2.67
C PRO A 111 9.22 -6.84 3.09
N THR A 112 9.53 -7.48 4.22
CA THR A 112 10.88 -7.51 4.77
C THR A 112 11.18 -8.84 5.46
N MET A 113 12.43 -9.28 5.36
CA MET A 113 12.92 -10.47 6.06
C MET A 113 13.56 -10.06 7.41
N PRO A 114 13.51 -10.93 8.43
CA PRO A 114 14.24 -10.75 9.68
C PRO A 114 15.74 -10.94 9.41
N ASN A 115 16.42 -9.87 8.99
CA ASN A 115 17.82 -9.84 8.61
C ASN A 115 18.48 -8.60 9.25
N ALA A 116 19.73 -8.75 9.74
CA ALA A 116 20.57 -7.67 10.24
C ALA A 116 20.75 -6.50 9.25
N PHE A 117 20.77 -6.77 7.94
CA PHE A 117 21.08 -5.76 6.91
C PHE A 117 19.89 -4.90 6.44
N LYS A 118 18.70 -5.00 7.07
CA LYS A 118 17.49 -4.17 6.79
C LYS A 118 17.32 -3.74 5.32
N ARG A 119 17.29 -4.70 4.39
CA ARG A 119 16.97 -4.44 2.97
C ARG A 119 15.53 -4.86 2.69
N PRO A 120 14.53 -3.97 2.88
CA PRO A 120 13.15 -4.29 2.53
C PRO A 120 13.04 -4.48 1.01
N LEU A 121 11.95 -5.09 0.55
CA LEU A 121 11.66 -5.29 -0.88
C LEU A 121 12.64 -6.23 -1.63
N VAL A 122 13.52 -6.94 -0.92
CA VAL A 122 14.24 -8.09 -1.47
C VAL A 122 13.90 -9.30 -0.62
N LEU A 123 13.15 -10.25 -1.20
CA LEU A 123 12.72 -11.46 -0.52
C LEU A 123 13.48 -12.67 -1.07
N ARG A 124 13.81 -13.61 -0.20
CA ARG A 124 14.41 -14.87 -0.59
C ARG A 124 13.40 -16.00 -0.51
N THR A 125 13.33 -16.83 -1.55
CA THR A 125 12.50 -18.05 -1.55
C THR A 125 12.79 -18.92 -0.32
N ALA A 126 11.76 -19.57 0.24
CA ALA A 126 11.86 -20.38 1.45
C ALA A 126 12.37 -19.65 2.71
N THR A 127 12.50 -18.32 2.70
CA THR A 127 12.79 -17.53 3.90
C THR A 127 11.52 -16.88 4.41
N LYS A 128 11.38 -16.81 5.73
CA LYS A 128 10.26 -16.14 6.37
C LYS A 128 10.36 -14.63 6.17
N PHE A 129 9.25 -13.99 5.83
CA PHE A 129 9.14 -12.53 5.77
C PHE A 129 7.84 -12.08 6.43
N SER A 130 7.71 -10.77 6.64
CA SER A 130 6.49 -10.14 7.12
C SER A 130 6.10 -8.97 6.25
N ALA A 131 4.80 -8.71 6.18
CA ALA A 131 4.23 -7.52 5.56
C ALA A 131 2.94 -7.15 6.30
N ARG A 132 2.66 -5.86 6.41
CA ARG A 132 1.55 -5.35 7.21
C ARG A 132 0.79 -4.27 6.46
N ALA A 133 -0.53 -4.45 6.35
CA ALA A 133 -1.44 -3.40 5.91
C ALA A 133 -2.23 -2.85 7.10
N ARG A 134 -2.68 -1.60 6.99
CA ARG A 134 -3.45 -0.88 8.00
C ARG A 134 -4.57 -0.12 7.32
N LEU A 135 -5.76 -0.17 7.90
CA LEU A 135 -6.83 0.77 7.60
C LEU A 135 -6.73 1.95 8.57
N LEU A 136 -6.45 3.15 8.04
CA LEU A 136 -6.29 4.37 8.85
C LEU A 136 -7.59 4.82 9.52
N LEU A 137 -8.74 4.35 9.03
CA LEU A 137 -10.04 4.66 9.60
C LEU A 137 -10.39 3.56 10.62
N ARG A 138 -10.26 3.86 11.91
CA ARG A 138 -10.44 2.89 13.01
C ARG A 138 -11.91 2.66 13.39
N LEU A 139 -12.77 2.40 12.41
CA LEU A 139 -14.19 2.12 12.64
C LEU A 139 -14.52 0.70 12.24
N HIS A 140 -14.95 -0.08 13.22
CA HIS A 140 -15.39 -1.45 13.06
C HIS A 140 -16.59 -1.71 13.96
N ASP A 141 -17.43 -2.66 13.56
CA ASP A 141 -18.49 -3.18 14.43
C ASP A 141 -17.91 -4.33 15.25
N ARG A 142 -18.25 -4.40 16.54
CA ARG A 142 -17.81 -5.52 17.40
C ARG A 142 -18.48 -6.84 17.04
N ASN A 143 -19.59 -6.76 16.33
CA ASN A 143 -20.42 -7.91 15.99
C ASN A 143 -20.21 -8.41 14.55
N HIS A 144 -19.28 -7.79 13.80
CA HIS A 144 -19.03 -8.16 12.41
C HIS A 144 -17.54 -8.39 12.18
N ASP A 145 -17.21 -9.61 11.78
CA ASP A 145 -15.85 -10.00 11.47
C ASP A 145 -15.48 -9.52 10.06
N MET A 146 -14.31 -8.89 9.93
CA MET A 146 -13.76 -8.52 8.62
C MET A 146 -12.67 -9.52 8.24
N GLU A 147 -12.66 -9.97 6.98
CA GLU A 147 -11.62 -10.88 6.48
C GLU A 147 -10.59 -10.10 5.65
N ALA A 148 -9.32 -10.21 6.05
CA ALA A 148 -8.19 -9.71 5.30
C ALA A 148 -7.52 -10.87 4.55
N THR A 149 -7.15 -10.67 3.29
CA THR A 149 -6.42 -11.67 2.51
C THR A 149 -5.18 -11.07 1.83
N ILE A 150 -4.18 -11.91 1.58
CA ILE A 150 -2.91 -11.53 0.95
C ILE A 150 -2.66 -12.38 -0.30
N HIS A 151 -2.36 -11.71 -1.40
CA HIS A 151 -2.12 -12.30 -2.71
C HIS A 151 -0.76 -11.85 -3.23
N ILE A 152 -0.09 -12.69 -4.00
CA ILE A 152 1.10 -12.32 -4.76
C ILE A 152 0.76 -12.35 -6.24
N ASP A 153 1.13 -11.28 -6.96
CA ASP A 153 0.90 -11.12 -8.39
C ASP A 153 -0.54 -11.49 -8.82
N ARG A 154 -1.55 -10.92 -8.14
CA ARG A 154 -2.98 -11.15 -8.42
C ARG A 154 -3.30 -10.93 -9.90
N ASP A 155 -2.73 -9.86 -10.47
CA ASP A 155 -2.80 -9.50 -11.88
C ASP A 155 -1.40 -9.55 -12.51
N PRO A 156 -0.87 -10.75 -12.83
CA PRO A 156 0.50 -10.89 -13.28
C PRO A 156 0.67 -10.27 -14.67
N PRO A 157 1.81 -9.62 -14.95
CA PRO A 157 2.06 -9.04 -16.26
C PRO A 157 2.15 -10.14 -17.33
N LYS A 158 1.66 -9.86 -18.54
CA LYS A 158 1.72 -10.78 -19.69
C LYS A 158 3.10 -10.80 -20.34
N ILE A 159 4.15 -10.96 -19.55
CA ILE A 159 5.55 -11.01 -19.99
C ILE A 159 5.97 -12.48 -20.12
N LYS A 160 6.60 -12.82 -21.24
CA LYS A 160 7.14 -14.17 -21.44
C LYS A 160 8.27 -14.42 -20.43
N GLY A 161 8.17 -15.52 -19.67
CA GLY A 161 9.18 -15.90 -18.69
C GLY A 161 9.06 -15.24 -17.31
N PHE A 162 7.99 -14.49 -17.03
CA PHE A 162 7.69 -14.00 -15.68
C PHE A 162 7.43 -15.17 -14.74
N ARG A 163 8.22 -15.28 -13.66
CA ARG A 163 8.14 -16.35 -12.68
C ARG A 163 6.94 -16.10 -11.78
N ARG A 164 6.29 -17.18 -11.37
CA ARG A 164 5.14 -17.13 -10.47
C ARG A 164 5.49 -17.75 -9.14
N PHE A 165 4.91 -17.21 -8.08
CA PHE A 165 5.18 -17.62 -6.71
C PHE A 165 3.87 -17.84 -5.96
N ASN A 166 3.92 -18.71 -4.96
CA ASN A 166 2.85 -18.94 -4.01
C ASN A 166 3.30 -18.55 -2.61
N ILE A 167 2.38 -17.98 -1.84
CA ILE A 167 2.50 -17.83 -0.39
C ILE A 167 2.06 -19.16 0.24
N LEU A 168 2.92 -19.80 1.03
CA LEU A 168 2.66 -21.15 1.58
C LEU A 168 1.98 -21.18 2.96
N THR A 169 1.78 -20.02 3.59
CA THR A 169 1.16 -19.87 4.92
C THR A 169 -0.30 -19.45 4.79
N SER A 170 -1.00 -19.26 5.93
CA SER A 170 -2.36 -18.69 5.91
C SER A 170 -2.35 -17.38 5.13
N SER A 171 -3.09 -17.36 4.03
CA SER A 171 -3.26 -16.20 3.14
C SER A 171 -4.48 -15.38 3.51
N SER A 172 -5.26 -15.80 4.51
CA SER A 172 -6.33 -15.02 5.10
C SER A 172 -6.18 -14.90 6.62
N LYS A 173 -6.75 -13.82 7.16
CA LYS A 173 -6.80 -13.50 8.57
C LYS A 173 -8.10 -12.78 8.87
N THR A 174 -8.88 -13.31 9.81
CA THR A 174 -10.05 -12.62 10.35
C THR A 174 -9.58 -11.55 11.35
N LEU A 175 -10.07 -10.33 11.19
CA LEU A 175 -9.83 -9.22 12.11
C LEU A 175 -10.94 -9.23 13.15
N LEU A 176 -10.61 -9.66 14.37
CA LEU A 176 -11.54 -9.66 15.49
C LEU A 176 -11.48 -8.33 16.25
N ALA A 177 -12.66 -7.85 16.65
CA ALA A 177 -12.83 -6.67 17.47
C ALA A 177 -12.33 -6.90 18.91
N GLY A 178 -11.01 -6.77 19.15
CA GLY A 178 -10.46 -6.93 20.49
C GLY A 178 -8.99 -7.38 20.57
N ASP A 179 -8.40 -7.83 19.46
CA ASP A 179 -7.03 -8.38 19.49
C ASP A 179 -5.97 -7.35 19.91
N SER A 180 -6.25 -6.05 19.71
CA SER A 180 -5.49 -4.95 20.30
C SER A 180 -6.22 -3.61 20.11
N PRO A 181 -7.04 -3.14 21.08
CA PRO A 181 -7.74 -1.85 20.95
C PRO A 181 -6.79 -0.66 20.78
N GLN A 182 -5.50 -0.82 21.11
CA GLN A 182 -4.47 0.18 20.87
C GLN A 182 -3.88 0.14 19.45
N GLU A 183 -3.77 -1.02 18.79
CA GLU A 183 -3.08 -1.09 17.50
C GLU A 183 -3.96 -0.74 16.30
N GLY A 184 -5.29 -0.68 16.43
CA GLY A 184 -6.18 -0.28 15.34
C GLY A 184 -6.52 -1.43 14.37
N LEU A 185 -7.00 -1.11 13.16
CA LEU A 185 -7.35 -2.12 12.15
C LEU A 185 -6.12 -2.51 11.31
N VAL A 186 -5.42 -3.53 11.78
CA VAL A 186 -4.13 -3.97 11.25
C VAL A 186 -4.19 -5.39 10.69
N CYS A 187 -3.85 -5.52 9.42
CA CYS A 187 -3.68 -6.79 8.71
C CYS A 187 -2.21 -7.21 8.78
N ASP A 188 -1.80 -7.76 9.92
CA ASP A 188 -0.41 -8.20 10.12
C ASP A 188 -0.21 -9.66 9.71
N PHE A 189 0.58 -9.87 8.65
CA PHE A 189 0.95 -11.19 8.16
C PHE A 189 2.43 -11.45 8.43
N GLN A 190 2.69 -12.36 9.36
CA GLN A 190 4.03 -12.74 9.78
C GLN A 190 4.36 -14.16 9.32
N TYR A 191 5.66 -14.46 9.26
CA TYR A 191 6.19 -15.79 8.93
C TYR A 191 5.78 -16.31 7.55
N LEU A 192 5.42 -15.42 6.63
CA LEU A 192 5.09 -15.76 5.24
C LEU A 192 6.29 -16.38 4.54
N THR A 193 6.07 -17.31 3.62
CA THR A 193 7.14 -17.91 2.81
C THR A 193 6.71 -18.02 1.34
N LEU A 194 7.64 -17.73 0.44
CA LEU A 194 7.42 -17.84 -1.01
C LEU A 194 8.01 -19.12 -1.57
N LYS A 195 7.24 -19.78 -2.46
CA LYS A 195 7.67 -20.91 -3.26
C LYS A 195 7.35 -20.68 -4.73
N GLU A 196 8.36 -20.86 -5.57
CA GLU A 196 8.22 -20.76 -7.02
C GLU A 196 7.31 -21.85 -7.58
N GLN A 197 6.40 -21.46 -8.46
CA GLN A 197 5.57 -22.36 -9.24
C GLN A 197 6.40 -22.91 -10.40
N LYS A 198 6.74 -24.20 -10.35
CA LYS A 198 7.34 -24.87 -11.51
C LYS A 198 6.25 -25.19 -12.51
N GLU A 199 6.26 -24.55 -13.67
CA GLU A 199 5.34 -24.91 -14.75
C GLU A 199 5.64 -26.34 -15.24
N SER A 200 4.67 -27.25 -15.09
CA SER A 200 4.80 -28.66 -15.50
C SER A 200 4.63 -28.90 -17.01
N ARG A 201 4.72 -27.85 -17.84
CA ARG A 201 4.44 -27.90 -19.29
C ARG A 201 5.67 -27.82 -20.19
N SER A 202 6.84 -28.26 -19.71
CA SER A 202 7.93 -28.60 -20.63
C SER A 202 8.43 -30.02 -20.33
N GLY A 203 8.14 -30.93 -21.24
CA GLY A 203 8.70 -32.27 -21.25
C GLY A 203 10.22 -32.25 -21.25
N LYS A 204 10.82 -33.37 -20.83
CA LYS A 204 12.25 -33.68 -20.90
C LYS A 204 12.93 -32.98 -22.09
N GLY A 205 13.83 -32.04 -21.80
CA GLY A 205 14.85 -31.61 -22.77
C GLY A 205 14.83 -30.16 -23.26
N SER A 206 14.18 -29.20 -22.58
CA SER A 206 14.34 -27.77 -22.93
C SER A 206 15.24 -27.03 -21.93
N LYS A 207 16.56 -27.07 -22.19
CA LYS A 207 17.45 -25.98 -21.79
C LYS A 207 17.09 -24.77 -22.65
N GLY A 208 16.19 -23.90 -22.17
CA GLY A 208 15.79 -22.70 -22.93
C GLY A 208 14.43 -22.06 -22.57
N ALA A 209 13.71 -22.56 -21.56
CA ALA A 209 12.42 -21.96 -21.16
C ALA A 209 12.55 -20.80 -20.13
N GLY A 210 13.76 -20.51 -19.65
CA GLY A 210 14.03 -19.57 -18.55
C GLY A 210 14.67 -18.24 -18.93
N GLU A 211 14.77 -17.92 -20.22
CA GLU A 211 15.23 -16.58 -20.66
C GLU A 211 14.00 -15.70 -20.88
N GLY A 212 13.44 -15.20 -19.78
CA GLY A 212 12.68 -13.96 -19.84
C GLY A 212 13.60 -12.81 -20.28
N PRO A 213 13.06 -11.71 -20.82
CA PRO A 213 13.87 -10.57 -21.23
C PRO A 213 14.60 -9.90 -20.05
N LEU A 214 14.11 -10.09 -18.83
CA LEU A 214 14.68 -9.53 -17.60
C LEU A 214 15.42 -10.61 -16.81
N VAL A 215 16.54 -10.22 -16.21
CA VAL A 215 17.24 -11.08 -15.25
C VAL A 215 16.44 -11.21 -13.95
N VAL A 216 16.67 -12.29 -13.21
CA VAL A 216 16.01 -12.60 -11.92
C VAL A 216 15.99 -11.41 -10.94
N THR A 217 17.01 -10.56 -10.98
CA THR A 217 17.17 -9.40 -10.09
C THR A 217 16.54 -8.11 -10.60
N GLU A 218 15.89 -8.13 -11.76
CA GLU A 218 15.15 -7.01 -12.35
C GLU A 218 13.66 -7.33 -12.51
N GLU A 219 13.25 -8.55 -12.18
CA GLU A 219 11.86 -8.96 -12.15
C GLU A 219 11.17 -8.43 -10.89
N LEU A 220 10.13 -7.64 -11.09
CA LEU A 220 9.38 -6.96 -10.05
C LEU A 220 8.05 -7.67 -9.77
N HIS A 221 7.80 -7.97 -8.50
CA HIS A 221 6.59 -8.61 -8.00
C HIS A 221 5.81 -7.66 -7.09
N LEU A 222 4.51 -7.91 -6.95
CA LEU A 222 3.63 -7.16 -6.07
C LEU A 222 2.88 -8.10 -5.12
N ILE A 223 2.73 -7.66 -3.87
CA ILE A 223 1.79 -8.27 -2.94
C ILE A 223 0.59 -7.34 -2.82
N THR A 224 -0.60 -7.91 -2.97
CA THR A 224 -1.88 -7.21 -2.82
C THR A 224 -2.59 -7.72 -1.59
N PHE A 225 -3.01 -6.79 -0.74
CA PHE A 225 -3.89 -7.05 0.39
C PHE A 225 -5.31 -6.69 -0.02
N THR A 226 -6.27 -7.53 0.36
CA THR A 226 -7.69 -7.16 0.33
C THR A 226 -8.29 -7.23 1.73
N LEU A 227 -9.31 -6.42 1.97
CA LEU A 227 -10.06 -6.39 3.22
C LEU A 227 -11.55 -6.25 2.90
N ALA A 228 -12.34 -7.25 3.31
CA ALA A 228 -13.80 -7.17 3.28
C ALA A 228 -14.28 -6.27 4.43
N TYR A 229 -14.38 -4.97 4.16
CA TYR A 229 -14.78 -3.97 5.14
C TYR A 229 -16.31 -3.88 5.21
N ALA A 230 -16.85 -3.97 6.42
CA ALA A 230 -18.27 -3.79 6.68
C ALA A 230 -18.49 -2.95 7.94
N TYR A 231 -19.13 -1.80 7.79
CA TYR A 231 -19.45 -0.91 8.91
C TYR A 231 -20.71 -0.08 8.65
N CYS A 232 -21.63 -0.04 9.62
CA CYS A 232 -22.91 0.67 9.49
C CYS A 232 -23.66 0.38 8.18
N GLY A 233 -23.69 -0.89 7.73
CA GLY A 233 -24.35 -1.30 6.48
C GLY A 233 -23.73 -0.73 5.21
N LEU A 234 -22.49 -0.23 5.26
CA LEU A 234 -21.63 0.00 4.11
C LEU A 234 -20.65 -1.17 4.02
N GLU A 235 -20.69 -1.90 2.91
CA GLU A 235 -19.82 -3.05 2.63
C GLU A 235 -18.96 -2.73 1.40
N LEU A 236 -17.65 -2.92 1.51
CA LEU A 236 -16.67 -2.62 0.48
C LEU A 236 -15.51 -3.62 0.52
N GLU A 237 -15.03 -4.05 -0.65
CA GLU A 237 -13.73 -4.71 -0.76
C GLU A 237 -12.66 -3.61 -0.92
N LEU A 238 -11.82 -3.45 0.10
CA LEU A 238 -10.68 -2.52 0.06
C LEU A 238 -9.45 -3.27 -0.46
N GLU A 239 -8.61 -2.58 -1.24
CA GLU A 239 -7.40 -3.16 -1.81
C GLU A 239 -6.22 -2.19 -1.69
N THR A 240 -5.05 -2.71 -1.31
CA THR A 240 -3.77 -1.98 -1.40
C THR A 240 -2.64 -2.92 -1.82
N SER A 241 -1.63 -2.40 -2.49
CA SER A 241 -0.46 -3.16 -2.92
C SER A 241 0.82 -2.63 -2.27
N THR A 242 1.82 -3.50 -2.14
CA THR A 242 3.17 -3.14 -1.70
C THR A 242 3.89 -2.31 -2.77
N LEU A 243 5.03 -1.74 -2.41
CA LEU A 243 6.00 -1.36 -3.43
C LEU A 243 6.50 -2.62 -4.16
N PRO A 244 6.94 -2.51 -5.42
CA PRO A 244 7.48 -3.65 -6.13
C PRO A 244 8.74 -4.17 -5.45
N PHE A 245 8.84 -5.48 -5.36
CA PHE A 245 9.93 -6.18 -4.69
C PHE A 245 10.51 -7.26 -5.59
N ILE A 246 11.72 -7.70 -5.25
CA ILE A 246 12.46 -8.71 -6.01
C ILE A 246 12.55 -10.01 -5.23
N ILE A 247 12.40 -11.13 -5.93
CA ILE A 247 12.52 -12.47 -5.35
C ILE A 247 13.81 -13.13 -5.82
N ILE A 248 14.70 -13.36 -4.86
CA ILE A 248 15.98 -14.05 -5.06
C ILE A 248 15.92 -15.49 -4.55
N SER A 249 16.80 -16.34 -5.07
CA SER A 249 16.97 -17.72 -4.58
C SER A 249 18.20 -17.87 -3.70
N ASN A 250 19.22 -17.03 -3.91
CA ASN A 250 20.50 -17.09 -3.18
C ASN A 250 20.93 -15.70 -2.70
N ASN A 251 21.58 -15.63 -1.54
CA ASN A 251 22.15 -14.40 -0.97
C ASN A 251 23.21 -13.75 -1.87
N SER A 252 23.87 -14.51 -2.76
CA SER A 252 24.78 -13.95 -3.76
C SER A 252 24.10 -12.92 -4.68
N GLN A 253 22.78 -13.01 -4.86
CA GLN A 253 21.99 -12.10 -5.69
C GLN A 253 21.53 -10.83 -4.94
N LEU A 254 21.69 -10.79 -3.61
CA LEU A 254 21.15 -9.72 -2.76
C LEU A 254 21.66 -8.34 -3.15
N SER A 255 22.95 -8.23 -3.49
CA SER A 255 23.57 -6.95 -3.86
C SER A 255 22.95 -6.38 -5.14
N THR A 256 22.83 -7.21 -6.18
CA THR A 256 22.25 -6.82 -7.47
C THR A 256 20.76 -6.53 -7.34
N ALA A 257 20.01 -7.39 -6.65
CA ALA A 257 18.58 -7.15 -6.38
C ALA A 257 18.35 -5.83 -5.64
N TRP A 258 19.21 -5.51 -4.67
CA TRP A 258 19.13 -4.23 -3.97
C TRP A 258 19.38 -3.04 -4.88
N ALA A 259 20.35 -3.12 -5.78
CA ALA A 259 20.59 -2.05 -6.77
C ALA A 259 19.32 -1.77 -7.59
N SER A 260 18.61 -2.82 -8.02
CA SER A 260 17.33 -2.69 -8.72
C SER A 260 16.24 -2.07 -7.83
N VAL A 261 16.10 -2.48 -6.56
CA VAL A 261 15.16 -1.83 -5.63
C VAL A 261 15.46 -0.33 -5.51
N LEU A 262 16.72 0.05 -5.34
CA LEU A 262 17.14 1.45 -5.28
C LEU A 262 16.79 2.19 -6.57
N TRP A 263 17.13 1.62 -7.73
CA TRP A 263 16.90 2.26 -9.03
C TRP A 263 15.41 2.48 -9.30
N PHE A 264 14.58 1.47 -9.03
CA PHE A 264 13.13 1.55 -9.19
C PHE A 264 12.54 2.63 -8.28
N ASN A 265 12.83 2.58 -6.98
CA ASN A 265 12.25 3.51 -6.02
C ASN A 265 12.78 4.94 -6.16
N MET A 266 13.95 5.10 -6.77
CA MET A 266 14.52 6.40 -7.04
C MET A 266 13.87 7.09 -8.25
N LEU A 267 13.51 6.34 -9.30
CA LEU A 267 13.20 6.92 -10.61
C LEU A 267 11.81 6.61 -11.15
N SER A 268 11.11 5.60 -10.62
CA SER A 268 9.81 5.20 -11.17
C SER A 268 8.72 6.21 -10.80
N PRO A 269 8.00 6.79 -11.77
CA PRO A 269 6.81 7.59 -11.51
C PRO A 269 5.59 6.69 -11.20
N ASN A 270 5.64 5.40 -11.55
CA ASN A 270 4.55 4.45 -11.36
C ASN A 270 4.99 3.28 -10.47
N LEU A 271 4.53 3.31 -9.22
CA LEU A 271 4.87 2.32 -8.19
C LEU A 271 4.23 0.93 -8.40
N LYS A 272 3.49 0.70 -9.50
CA LYS A 272 2.94 -0.60 -9.87
C LYS A 272 3.49 -1.12 -11.21
N GLU A 273 4.54 -0.50 -11.75
CA GLU A 273 5.10 -0.87 -13.05
C GLU A 273 6.02 -2.10 -12.96
N HIS A 274 5.55 -3.24 -13.47
CA HIS A 274 6.35 -4.47 -13.52
C HIS A 274 7.46 -4.46 -14.59
N GLN A 275 7.34 -3.60 -15.61
CA GLN A 275 8.23 -3.59 -16.79
C GLN A 275 9.29 -2.49 -16.77
N PHE A 276 9.50 -1.83 -15.62
CA PHE A 276 10.41 -0.70 -15.46
C PHE A 276 11.82 -0.98 -16.03
N PHE A 277 12.37 -2.17 -15.77
CA PHE A 277 13.71 -2.56 -16.24
C PHE A 277 13.78 -2.97 -17.72
N SER A 278 12.66 -2.96 -18.45
CA SER A 278 12.69 -3.13 -19.91
C SER A 278 13.28 -1.90 -20.61
N ALA A 279 13.16 -0.72 -19.99
CA ALA A 279 13.73 0.54 -20.47
C ALA A 279 14.00 1.48 -19.27
N PRO A 280 15.00 1.15 -18.41
CA PRO A 280 15.23 1.91 -17.19
C PRO A 280 15.74 3.32 -17.51
N PRO A 281 15.17 4.37 -16.91
CA PRO A 281 15.65 5.72 -17.11
C PRO A 281 17.05 5.93 -16.48
N PRO A 282 17.86 6.86 -17.01
CA PRO A 282 19.12 7.25 -16.39
C PRO A 282 18.86 8.02 -15.08
N ALA A 283 19.69 7.76 -14.06
CA ALA A 283 19.60 8.47 -12.79
C ALA A 283 20.37 9.80 -12.85
N PRO A 284 19.76 10.94 -12.48
CA PRO A 284 20.50 12.18 -12.31
C PRO A 284 21.43 12.08 -11.07
N TRP A 285 22.68 12.55 -11.21
CA TRP A 285 23.68 12.44 -10.16
C TRP A 285 23.24 12.99 -8.79
N PRO A 286 22.57 14.15 -8.67
CA PRO A 286 22.14 14.66 -7.36
C PRO A 286 21.26 13.67 -6.57
N LEU A 287 20.40 12.95 -7.28
CA LEU A 287 19.51 11.96 -6.69
C LEU A 287 20.27 10.67 -6.34
N LEU A 288 21.12 10.18 -7.25
CA LEU A 288 21.96 9.01 -7.01
C LEU A 288 22.91 9.24 -5.84
N ALA A 289 23.57 10.40 -5.77
CA ALA A 289 24.47 10.78 -4.69
C ALA A 289 23.77 10.77 -3.33
N GLN A 290 22.54 11.27 -3.27
CA GLN A 290 21.73 11.25 -2.06
C GLN A 290 21.42 9.82 -1.62
N VAL A 291 20.96 8.97 -2.54
CA VAL A 291 20.66 7.55 -2.26
C VAL A 291 21.91 6.79 -1.81
N LEU A 292 23.05 7.02 -2.46
CA LEU A 292 24.34 6.44 -2.06
C LEU A 292 24.70 6.85 -0.62
N SER A 293 24.54 8.12 -0.27
CA SER A 293 24.79 8.60 1.09
C SER A 293 23.90 7.89 2.13
N TRP A 294 22.62 7.67 1.82
CA TRP A 294 21.71 6.89 2.67
C TRP A 294 22.15 5.43 2.87
N GLN A 295 22.78 4.81 1.87
CA GLN A 295 23.30 3.44 2.01
C GLN A 295 24.38 3.35 3.09
N PHE A 296 25.26 4.36 3.16
CA PHE A 296 26.29 4.43 4.21
C PHE A 296 25.67 4.78 5.55
N GLN A 297 24.77 5.76 5.59
CA GLN A 297 24.13 6.20 6.82
C GLN A 297 23.33 5.08 7.51
N SER A 298 22.63 4.25 6.73
CA SER A 298 21.79 3.18 7.28
C SER A 298 22.58 2.05 7.94
N VAL A 299 23.85 1.86 7.58
CA VAL A 299 24.72 0.78 8.10
C VAL A 299 25.78 1.30 9.07
N ALA A 300 26.36 2.47 8.79
CA ALA A 300 27.51 3.01 9.51
C ALA A 300 27.18 4.29 10.30
N GLU A 301 25.89 4.61 10.48
CA GLU A 301 25.36 5.78 11.22
C GLU A 301 25.78 7.15 10.67
N ARG A 302 26.61 7.19 9.63
CA ARG A 302 27.10 8.39 8.97
C ARG A 302 27.04 8.22 7.44
N GLY A 303 26.53 9.24 6.78
CA GLY A 303 26.51 9.31 5.31
C GLY A 303 27.86 9.71 4.70
N LEU A 304 27.85 9.95 3.40
CA LEU A 304 29.03 10.39 2.64
C LEU A 304 29.21 11.91 2.73
N SER A 305 30.46 12.36 2.87
CA SER A 305 30.82 13.78 2.79
C SER A 305 30.77 14.26 1.34
N ARG A 306 30.82 15.59 1.15
CA ARG A 306 30.91 16.19 -0.19
C ARG A 306 32.13 15.69 -0.96
N GLU A 307 33.28 15.56 -0.30
CA GLU A 307 34.51 15.07 -0.93
C GLU A 307 34.38 13.61 -1.39
N HIS A 308 33.78 12.75 -0.57
CA HIS A 308 33.52 11.35 -0.95
C HIS A 308 32.59 11.28 -2.17
N LEU A 309 31.54 12.11 -2.19
CA LEU A 309 30.60 12.16 -3.31
C LEU A 309 31.27 12.70 -4.58
N LEU A 310 32.12 13.72 -4.49
CA LEU A 310 32.86 14.24 -5.64
C LEU A 310 33.77 13.17 -6.24
N MET A 311 34.53 12.45 -5.40
CA MET A 311 35.38 11.34 -5.86
C MET A 311 34.57 10.25 -6.58
N LEU A 312 33.39 9.89 -6.04
CA LEU A 312 32.51 8.92 -6.69
C LEU A 312 31.92 9.45 -8.02
N ALA A 313 31.63 10.74 -8.11
CA ALA A 313 31.16 11.37 -9.33
C ALA A 313 32.24 11.30 -10.42
N GLU A 314 33.46 11.73 -10.12
CA GLU A 314 34.63 11.64 -11.01
C GLU A 314 34.87 10.19 -11.45
N LYS A 315 34.76 9.23 -10.53
CA LYS A 315 34.92 7.81 -10.86
C LYS A 315 33.88 7.28 -11.85
N LEU A 316 32.64 7.80 -11.82
CA LEU A 316 31.56 7.35 -12.70
C LEU A 316 31.52 8.09 -14.03
N PHE A 317 31.87 9.38 -14.05
CA PHE A 317 31.66 10.25 -15.20
C PHE A 317 32.96 10.76 -15.85
N GLY A 318 34.12 10.59 -15.19
CA GLY A 318 35.40 11.14 -15.63
C GLY A 318 35.66 12.52 -15.03
#